data_AF-A0A379G460-F1
#
_entry.id   AF-A0A379G460-F1
#
_cell.length_a   1.000
_cell.length_b   1.000
_cell.length_c   1.000
_cell.angle_alpha   90.00
_cell.angle_beta   90.00
_cell.angle_gamma   90.00
#
_symmetry.space_group_name_H-M   'P 1'
#
loop_
_entity.id
_entity.type
_entity.pdbx_description
1 polymer ?
#
loop_
_entity_poly.entity_id
_entity_poly.type
_entity_poly.pdbx_seq_one_letter_code
_entity_poly.pdbx_strand_id
1 'polypeptide(L)'
;MDALTLLLNRRSASRLTTPAPQGEQLDNILAAGMRAPDHGALKPWHFIVMQGEGIKRFSQLLEKAAIEGKLGEEVEEKARNAPFRAPLIITVIAKVTDHPKVPQWEQIVAASCTVQAMQMAAVAQGFGGIWRSGSWTEDAVVREGLGCEENDHIVGFLYLGTPELKAPSKVQLPDMNGFVTHF
;
A
#
# COMPACT_ATOMS: atom_id res chain seq x y z
N MET A 1 15.65 13.88 6.64
CA MET A 1 14.64 14.88 6.24
C MET A 1 13.96 15.37 7.51
N ASP A 2 13.60 16.64 7.60
CA ASP A 2 12.78 17.14 8.70
C ASP A 2 11.34 16.56 8.61
N ALA A 3 10.70 16.29 9.77
CA ALA A 3 9.41 15.61 9.82
C ALA A 3 8.28 16.44 9.21
N LEU A 4 8.24 17.75 9.50
CA LEU A 4 7.23 18.64 8.93
C LEU A 4 7.44 18.79 7.42
N THR A 5 8.71 18.86 6.99
CA THR A 5 9.08 18.85 5.57
C THR A 5 8.55 17.61 4.87
N LEU A 6 8.70 16.41 5.45
CA LEU A 6 8.14 15.17 4.91
C LEU A 6 6.62 15.25 4.78
N LEU A 7 5.91 15.66 5.84
CA LEU A 7 4.45 15.70 5.85
C LEU A 7 3.87 16.66 4.81
N LEU A 8 4.51 17.82 4.63
CA LEU A 8 4.05 18.85 3.69
C LEU A 8 4.50 18.63 2.24
N ASN A 9 5.54 17.81 2.02
CA ASN A 9 6.14 17.66 0.68
C ASN A 9 6.18 16.22 0.16
N ARG A 10 5.71 15.21 0.92
CA ARG A 10 5.62 13.83 0.42
C ARG A 10 4.81 13.79 -0.86
N ARG A 11 5.29 13.00 -1.81
CA ARG A 11 4.57 12.63 -3.04
C ARG A 11 4.68 11.14 -3.28
N SER A 12 3.66 10.60 -3.94
CA SER A 12 3.73 9.25 -4.50
C SER A 12 4.64 9.23 -5.73
N ALA A 13 5.54 8.25 -5.81
CA ALA A 13 6.39 8.01 -6.96
C ALA A 13 5.86 6.80 -7.74
N SER A 14 5.40 7.02 -8.98
CA SER A 14 4.78 5.97 -9.79
C SER A 14 5.75 5.16 -10.65
N ARG A 15 6.98 5.68 -10.85
CA ARG A 15 8.08 5.02 -11.57
C ARG A 15 9.17 4.67 -10.56
N LEU A 16 9.26 3.38 -10.25
CA LEU A 16 10.13 2.83 -9.23
C LEU A 16 11.02 1.77 -9.86
N THR A 17 12.30 1.80 -9.53
CA THR A 17 13.32 0.87 -10.03
C THR A 17 14.16 0.33 -8.87
N THR A 18 15.08 -0.58 -9.18
CA THR A 18 16.04 -1.13 -8.21
C THR A 18 17.07 -0.07 -7.75
N PRO A 19 17.61 -0.17 -6.53
CA PRO A 19 17.30 -1.18 -5.51
C PRO A 19 15.97 -0.91 -4.78
N ALA A 20 15.40 -1.99 -4.23
CA ALA A 20 14.36 -1.90 -3.21
C ALA A 20 14.96 -1.61 -1.82
N PRO A 21 14.19 -1.07 -0.86
CA PRO A 21 14.56 -1.09 0.54
C PRO A 21 14.80 -2.53 1.01
N GLN A 22 15.86 -2.76 1.79
CA GLN A 22 16.23 -4.08 2.32
C GLN A 22 16.87 -3.98 3.70
N GLY A 23 16.91 -5.09 4.44
CA GLY A 23 17.46 -5.13 5.81
C GLY A 23 16.80 -4.10 6.72
N GLU A 24 17.61 -3.35 7.46
CA GLU A 24 17.14 -2.31 8.39
C GLU A 24 16.19 -1.30 7.74
N GLN A 25 16.37 -0.99 6.44
CA GLN A 25 15.49 -0.05 5.75
C GLN A 25 14.06 -0.58 5.60
N LEU A 26 13.92 -1.88 5.31
CA LEU A 26 12.63 -2.55 5.22
C LEU A 26 12.03 -2.73 6.61
N ASP A 27 12.84 -3.10 7.61
CA ASP A 27 12.39 -3.24 8.99
C ASP A 27 11.84 -1.91 9.53
N ASN A 28 12.53 -0.79 9.26
CA ASN A 28 12.06 0.56 9.60
C ASN A 28 10.72 0.90 8.93
N ILE A 29 10.52 0.48 7.68
CA ILE A 29 9.25 0.69 6.96
C ILE A 29 8.13 -0.07 7.68
N LEU A 30 8.29 -1.38 7.89
CA LEU A 30 7.28 -2.22 8.54
C LEU A 30 6.99 -1.76 9.97
N ALA A 31 8.03 -1.41 10.73
CA ALA A 31 7.90 -0.89 12.09
C ALA A 31 7.13 0.44 12.11
N ALA A 32 7.38 1.35 11.17
CA ALA A 32 6.60 2.58 11.04
C ALA A 32 5.11 2.28 10.75
N GLY A 33 4.82 1.29 9.89
CA GLY A 33 3.47 0.79 9.66
C GLY A 33 2.76 0.38 10.95
N MET A 34 3.44 -0.40 11.80
CA MET A 34 2.89 -0.89 13.08
C MET A 34 2.73 0.19 14.16
N ARG A 35 3.12 1.44 13.89
CA ARG A 35 2.88 2.59 14.78
C ARG A 35 1.65 3.41 14.40
N ALA A 36 0.83 2.91 13.47
CA ALA A 36 -0.48 3.49 13.14
C ALA A 36 -1.39 3.64 14.38
N PRO A 37 -2.31 4.63 14.38
CA PRO A 37 -3.36 4.72 15.39
C PRO A 37 -4.26 3.50 15.34
N ASP A 38 -4.63 2.98 16.49
CA ASP A 38 -5.32 1.69 16.63
C ASP A 38 -6.20 1.68 17.88
N HIS A 39 -7.51 1.86 17.68
CA HIS A 39 -8.47 1.86 18.78
C HIS A 39 -8.63 0.44 19.32
N GLY A 40 -8.40 0.27 20.63
CA GLY A 40 -8.41 -1.04 21.28
C GLY A 40 -7.09 -1.81 21.12
N ALA A 41 -6.08 -1.24 20.46
CA ALA A 41 -4.77 -1.87 20.23
C ALA A 41 -4.88 -3.28 19.60
N LEU A 42 -5.82 -3.44 18.65
CA LEU A 42 -6.18 -4.72 18.03
C LEU A 42 -5.14 -5.21 17.02
N LYS A 43 -4.32 -4.29 16.49
CA LYS A 43 -3.35 -4.50 15.40
C LYS A 43 -4.00 -5.22 14.21
N PRO A 44 -5.10 -4.68 13.64
CA PRO A 44 -5.93 -5.39 12.67
C PRO A 44 -5.30 -5.37 11.27
N TRP A 45 -4.01 -5.67 11.14
CA TRP A 45 -3.28 -5.61 9.88
C TRP A 45 -2.35 -6.81 9.70
N HIS A 46 -2.22 -7.24 8.45
CA HIS A 46 -1.23 -8.22 8.01
C HIS A 46 -0.51 -7.68 6.77
N PHE A 47 0.80 -7.89 6.70
CA PHE A 47 1.65 -7.39 5.62
C PHE A 47 2.23 -8.57 4.82
N ILE A 48 1.93 -8.62 3.52
CA ILE A 48 2.53 -9.59 2.61
C ILE A 48 3.61 -8.88 1.79
N VAL A 49 4.87 -9.20 2.11
CA VAL A 49 6.05 -8.61 1.46
C VAL A 49 6.42 -9.44 0.23
N MET A 50 6.46 -8.81 -0.94
CA MET A 50 6.69 -9.46 -2.23
C MET A 50 7.90 -8.84 -2.93
N GLN A 51 8.93 -9.65 -3.16
CA GLN A 51 10.14 -9.29 -3.90
C GLN A 51 10.61 -10.48 -4.75
N GLY A 52 11.24 -10.23 -5.89
CA GLY A 52 11.78 -11.29 -6.76
C GLY A 52 10.68 -12.26 -7.22
N GLU A 53 10.79 -13.54 -6.84
CA GLU A 53 9.77 -14.56 -7.13
C GLU A 53 8.39 -14.23 -6.53
N GLY A 54 8.33 -13.48 -5.41
CA GLY A 54 7.06 -13.02 -4.85
C GLY A 54 6.29 -12.08 -5.80
N ILE A 55 7.00 -11.22 -6.53
CA ILE A 55 6.39 -10.34 -7.55
C ILE A 55 5.84 -11.16 -8.72
N LYS A 56 6.57 -12.20 -9.15
CA LYS A 56 6.11 -13.10 -10.22
C LYS A 56 4.85 -13.86 -9.80
N ARG A 57 4.79 -14.36 -8.57
CA ARG A 57 3.59 -15.01 -8.02
C ARG A 57 2.40 -14.06 -7.97
N PHE A 58 2.62 -12.81 -7.57
CA PHE A 58 1.55 -11.81 -7.56
C PHE A 58 1.07 -11.45 -8.97
N SER A 59 1.98 -11.36 -9.94
CA SER A 59 1.63 -11.19 -11.37
C SER A 59 0.74 -12.32 -11.88
N GLN A 60 1.13 -13.58 -11.63
CA GLN A 60 0.33 -14.75 -11.99
C GLN A 60 -1.04 -14.76 -11.32
N LEU A 61 -1.12 -14.29 -10.07
CA LEU A 61 -2.40 -14.19 -9.35
C LEU A 61 -3.34 -13.16 -10.00
N LEU A 62 -2.83 -11.97 -10.34
CA LEU A 62 -3.64 -10.95 -11.01
C LEU A 62 -4.06 -11.37 -12.43
N GLU A 63 -3.16 -12.03 -13.17
CA GLU A 63 -3.47 -12.59 -14.49
C GLU A 63 -4.54 -13.68 -14.40
N LYS A 64 -4.43 -14.60 -13.44
CA LYS A 64 -5.45 -15.63 -13.16
C LYS A 64 -6.81 -15.00 -12.90
N ALA A 65 -6.88 -13.99 -12.02
CA ALA A 65 -8.11 -13.27 -11.71
C ALA A 65 -8.72 -12.61 -12.95
N ALA A 66 -7.90 -12.00 -13.81
CA ALA A 66 -8.36 -11.39 -15.05
C ALA A 66 -8.99 -12.41 -16.03
N ILE A 67 -8.34 -13.58 -16.17
CA ILE A 67 -8.78 -14.67 -17.05
C ILE A 67 -10.10 -15.28 -16.53
N GLU A 68 -10.17 -15.60 -15.24
CA GLU A 68 -11.39 -16.19 -14.64
C GLU A 68 -12.57 -15.21 -14.67
N GLY A 69 -12.28 -13.92 -14.47
CA GLY A 69 -13.26 -12.84 -14.63
C GLY A 69 -13.65 -12.54 -16.09
N LYS A 70 -12.98 -13.16 -17.08
CA LYS A 70 -13.18 -12.93 -18.52
C LYS A 70 -13.10 -11.44 -18.90
N LEU A 71 -12.14 -10.73 -18.33
CA LEU A 71 -12.02 -9.27 -18.47
C LEU A 71 -11.42 -8.83 -19.82
N GLY A 72 -10.94 -9.79 -20.62
CA GLY A 72 -10.40 -9.59 -21.96
C GLY A 72 -8.88 -9.39 -21.99
N GLU A 73 -8.28 -9.70 -23.14
CA GLU A 73 -6.82 -9.79 -23.33
C GLU A 73 -6.06 -8.53 -22.89
N GLU A 74 -6.62 -7.33 -23.13
CA GLU A 74 -5.99 -6.07 -22.73
C GLU A 74 -5.89 -5.94 -21.20
N VAL A 75 -6.91 -6.39 -20.47
CA VAL A 75 -6.93 -6.35 -19.00
C VAL A 75 -6.01 -7.43 -18.43
N GLU A 76 -6.00 -8.62 -19.04
CA GLU A 76 -5.10 -9.72 -18.68
C GLU A 76 -3.62 -9.29 -18.83
N GLU A 77 -3.26 -8.65 -19.94
CA GLU A 77 -1.91 -8.14 -20.15
C GLU A 77 -1.53 -7.05 -19.13
N LYS A 78 -2.45 -6.12 -18.83
CA LYS A 78 -2.24 -5.08 -17.81
C LYS A 78 -2.07 -5.70 -16.42
N ALA A 79 -2.86 -6.72 -16.09
CA ALA A 79 -2.81 -7.43 -14.81
C ALA A 79 -1.47 -8.14 -14.62
N ARG A 80 -1.03 -8.89 -15.64
CA ARG A 80 0.27 -9.56 -15.67
C ARG A 80 1.43 -8.59 -15.47
N ASN A 81 1.40 -7.43 -16.13
CA ASN A 81 2.49 -6.47 -16.08
C ASN A 81 2.47 -5.56 -14.83
N ALA A 82 1.32 -5.39 -14.17
CA ALA A 82 1.14 -4.42 -13.10
C ALA A 82 2.13 -4.57 -11.93
N PRO A 83 2.43 -5.79 -11.41
CA PRO A 83 3.36 -5.97 -10.29
C PRO A 83 4.82 -5.61 -10.60
N PHE A 84 5.25 -5.69 -11.85
CA PHE A 84 6.64 -5.41 -12.24
C PHE A 84 6.98 -3.90 -12.28
N ARG A 85 6.04 -3.02 -11.91
CA ARG A 85 6.25 -1.56 -11.83
C ARG A 85 7.05 -1.11 -10.61
N ALA A 86 7.41 -2.02 -9.71
CA ALA A 86 8.32 -1.76 -8.60
C ALA A 86 9.08 -3.04 -8.20
N PRO A 87 10.29 -2.91 -7.64
CA PRO A 87 11.06 -4.06 -7.18
C PRO A 87 10.53 -4.69 -5.88
N LEU A 88 9.69 -3.98 -5.12
CA LEU A 88 9.08 -4.43 -3.86
C LEU A 88 7.61 -4.02 -3.82
N ILE A 89 6.74 -4.92 -3.39
CA ILE A 89 5.34 -4.64 -3.09
C ILE A 89 5.03 -5.14 -1.68
N ILE A 90 4.37 -4.31 -0.87
CA ILE A 90 3.78 -4.73 0.40
C ILE A 90 2.27 -4.66 0.24
N THR A 91 1.61 -5.81 0.24
CA THR A 91 0.14 -5.85 0.33
C THR A 91 -0.27 -5.73 1.78
N VAL A 92 -1.22 -4.85 2.08
CA VAL A 92 -1.77 -4.69 3.42
C VAL A 92 -3.20 -5.19 3.43
N ILE A 93 -3.45 -6.13 4.34
CA ILE A 93 -4.76 -6.72 4.60
C ILE A 93 -5.21 -6.25 5.98
N ALA A 94 -6.38 -5.63 6.07
CA ALA A 94 -7.07 -5.43 7.33
C ALA A 94 -7.65 -6.77 7.79
N LYS A 95 -7.17 -7.27 8.93
CA LYS A 95 -7.66 -8.49 9.58
C LYS A 95 -8.78 -8.14 10.54
N VAL A 96 -10.00 -8.01 10.02
CA VAL A 96 -11.13 -7.44 10.76
C VAL A 96 -11.76 -8.52 11.64
N THR A 97 -12.01 -8.16 12.89
CA THR A 97 -12.70 -9.02 13.86
C THR A 97 -13.91 -8.32 14.45
N ASP A 98 -14.93 -9.08 14.83
CA ASP A 98 -16.06 -8.53 15.57
C ASP A 98 -15.60 -8.09 16.96
N HIS A 99 -15.86 -6.83 17.30
CA HIS A 99 -15.44 -6.26 18.57
C HIS A 99 -16.54 -5.37 19.17
N PRO A 100 -16.86 -5.52 20.48
CA PRO A 100 -18.00 -4.84 21.09
C PRO A 100 -17.87 -3.31 21.18
N LYS A 101 -16.65 -2.78 21.02
CA LYS A 101 -16.34 -1.34 21.16
C LYS A 101 -15.65 -0.72 19.96
N VAL A 102 -15.16 -1.52 19.02
CA VAL A 102 -14.33 -1.06 17.91
C VAL A 102 -15.00 -1.51 16.62
N PRO A 103 -15.75 -0.62 15.94
CA PRO A 103 -16.44 -0.98 14.72
C PRO A 103 -15.45 -1.35 13.61
N GLN A 104 -15.90 -2.17 12.67
CA GLN A 104 -15.09 -2.69 11.58
C GLN A 104 -14.38 -1.59 10.76
N TRP A 105 -15.08 -0.47 10.51
CA TRP A 105 -14.51 0.64 9.74
C TRP A 105 -13.29 1.27 10.42
N GLU A 106 -13.24 1.32 11.75
CA GLU A 106 -12.07 1.84 12.49
C GLU A 106 -10.85 0.92 12.31
N GLN A 107 -11.08 -0.40 12.27
CA GLN A 107 -10.03 -1.38 12.03
C GLN A 107 -9.46 -1.25 10.61
N ILE A 108 -10.33 -1.07 9.61
CA ILE A 108 -9.93 -0.85 8.21
C ILE A 108 -9.15 0.47 8.06
N VAL A 109 -9.58 1.54 8.73
CA VAL A 109 -8.86 2.83 8.74
C VAL A 109 -7.51 2.70 9.44
N ALA A 110 -7.42 1.98 10.55
CA ALA A 110 -6.16 1.71 11.25
C ALA A 110 -5.16 0.98 10.32
N ALA A 111 -5.61 -0.08 9.64
CA ALA A 111 -4.82 -0.79 8.64
C ALA A 111 -4.41 0.13 7.46
N SER A 112 -5.29 1.00 6.99
CA SER A 112 -5.00 2.00 5.95
C SER A 112 -3.91 2.99 6.37
N CYS A 113 -3.93 3.43 7.63
CA CYS A 113 -2.88 4.29 8.18
C CYS A 113 -1.49 3.61 8.16
N THR A 114 -1.42 2.27 8.29
CA THR A 114 -0.14 1.56 8.16
C THR A 114 0.47 1.76 6.76
N VAL A 115 -0.34 1.77 5.70
CA VAL A 115 0.15 1.95 4.32
C VAL A 115 0.79 3.33 4.16
N GLN A 116 0.11 4.36 4.66
CA GLN A 116 0.58 5.74 4.65
C GLN A 116 1.88 5.89 5.47
N ALA A 117 1.95 5.28 6.66
CA ALA A 117 3.13 5.32 7.51
C ALA A 117 4.34 4.62 6.85
N MET A 118 4.12 3.44 6.26
CA MET A 118 5.14 2.71 5.49
C MET A 118 5.63 3.53 4.28
N GLN A 119 4.73 4.17 3.55
CA GLN A 119 5.10 5.03 2.42
C GLN A 119 5.95 6.22 2.89
N MET A 120 5.57 6.88 3.99
CA MET A 120 6.34 7.98 4.58
C MET A 120 7.73 7.53 5.05
N ALA A 121 7.82 6.35 5.68
CA ALA A 121 9.10 5.78 6.13
C ALA A 121 10.03 5.43 4.96
N ALA A 122 9.49 4.97 3.82
CA ALA A 122 10.27 4.78 2.61
C ALA A 122 10.86 6.11 2.11
N VAL A 123 10.05 7.16 2.04
CA VAL A 123 10.50 8.51 1.64
C VAL A 123 11.53 9.09 2.59
N ALA A 124 11.35 8.91 3.90
CA ALA A 124 12.30 9.36 4.92
C ALA A 124 13.70 8.74 4.74
N GLN A 125 13.77 7.55 4.13
CA GLN A 125 14.99 6.78 3.87
C GLN A 125 15.51 6.92 2.44
N GLY A 126 14.94 7.82 1.63
CA GLY A 126 15.40 8.09 0.26
C GLY A 126 14.77 7.22 -0.84
N PHE A 127 13.78 6.39 -0.49
CA PHE A 127 13.02 5.59 -1.45
C PHE A 127 11.72 6.30 -1.87
N GLY A 128 11.10 5.79 -2.92
CA GLY A 128 9.78 6.19 -3.37
C GLY A 128 8.75 5.12 -3.05
N GLY A 129 7.49 5.53 -3.02
CA GLY A 129 6.39 4.59 -2.97
C GLY A 129 5.12 5.14 -3.56
N ILE A 130 4.23 4.24 -3.97
CA ILE A 130 2.86 4.57 -4.38
C ILE A 130 1.89 3.52 -3.84
N TRP A 131 0.89 3.99 -3.10
CA TRP A 131 -0.23 3.16 -2.68
C TRP A 131 -1.19 3.01 -3.85
N ARG A 132 -1.41 1.77 -4.29
CA ARG A 132 -2.38 1.41 -5.32
C ARG A 132 -3.45 0.51 -4.72
N SER A 133 -4.67 0.65 -5.23
CA SER A 133 -5.78 -0.26 -4.97
C SER A 133 -6.34 -0.72 -6.34
N GLY A 134 -7.62 -0.52 -6.59
CA GLY A 134 -8.34 -0.96 -7.79
C GLY A 134 -9.20 -2.19 -7.52
N SER A 135 -9.91 -2.66 -8.55
CA SER A 135 -10.84 -3.79 -8.45
C SER A 135 -10.20 -5.06 -7.89
N TRP A 136 -8.89 -5.24 -8.07
CA TRP A 136 -8.13 -6.36 -7.51
C TRP A 136 -8.19 -6.48 -5.99
N THR A 137 -8.51 -5.41 -5.26
CA THR A 137 -8.64 -5.45 -3.79
C THR A 137 -9.90 -6.20 -3.33
N GLU A 138 -10.93 -6.26 -4.18
CA GLU A 138 -12.21 -6.92 -3.90
C GLU A 138 -12.40 -8.19 -4.73
N ASP A 139 -11.50 -8.48 -5.67
CA ASP A 139 -11.55 -9.66 -6.50
C ASP A 139 -11.39 -10.94 -5.66
N ALA A 140 -12.31 -11.88 -5.80
CA ALA A 140 -12.36 -13.10 -4.98
C ALA A 140 -11.11 -13.97 -5.16
N VAL A 141 -10.58 -14.10 -6.39
CA VAL A 141 -9.39 -14.90 -6.69
C VAL A 141 -8.16 -14.27 -6.04
N VAL A 142 -8.04 -12.94 -6.14
CA VAL A 142 -6.93 -12.21 -5.50
C VAL A 142 -7.00 -12.29 -3.98
N ARG A 143 -8.19 -12.08 -3.40
CA ARG A 143 -8.43 -12.20 -1.95
C ARG A 143 -8.06 -13.59 -1.43
N GLU A 144 -8.57 -14.64 -2.07
CA GLU A 144 -8.26 -16.03 -1.72
C GLU A 144 -6.77 -16.32 -1.87
N GLY A 145 -6.16 -15.94 -2.99
CA GLY A 145 -4.74 -16.16 -3.26
C GLY A 145 -3.79 -15.43 -2.29
N LEU A 146 -4.28 -14.41 -1.59
CA LEU A 146 -3.57 -13.68 -0.54
C LEU A 146 -3.97 -14.11 0.87
N GLY A 147 -4.84 -15.12 1.02
CA GLY A 147 -5.26 -15.66 2.31
C GLY A 147 -6.21 -14.76 3.10
N CYS A 148 -7.02 -13.94 2.40
CA CYS A 148 -8.09 -13.18 3.05
C CYS A 148 -9.23 -14.11 3.49
N GLU A 149 -9.68 -13.91 4.72
CA GLU A 149 -10.94 -14.44 5.24
C GLU A 149 -12.13 -13.57 4.79
N GLU A 150 -13.35 -13.97 5.17
CA GLU A 150 -14.60 -13.32 4.76
C GLU A 150 -14.61 -11.82 5.11
N ASN A 151 -14.24 -11.47 6.34
CA ASN A 151 -14.27 -10.09 6.84
C ASN A 151 -12.99 -9.30 6.56
N ASP A 152 -11.96 -9.92 5.98
CA ASP A 152 -10.71 -9.23 5.70
C ASP A 152 -10.88 -8.24 4.55
N HIS A 153 -10.08 -7.18 4.53
CA HIS A 153 -10.06 -6.22 3.42
C HIS A 153 -8.64 -5.94 2.95
N ILE A 154 -8.37 -6.07 1.66
CA ILE A 154 -7.11 -5.60 1.09
C ILE A 154 -7.19 -4.06 1.02
N VAL A 155 -6.58 -3.36 1.97
CA VAL A 155 -6.57 -1.89 1.95
C VAL A 155 -5.64 -1.34 0.87
N GLY A 156 -4.68 -2.14 0.39
CA GLY A 156 -4.06 -1.95 -0.91
C GLY A 156 -2.65 -2.51 -1.04
N PHE A 157 -2.04 -2.18 -2.17
CA PHE A 157 -0.73 -2.63 -2.62
C PHE A 157 0.23 -1.44 -2.60
N LEU A 158 1.18 -1.45 -1.66
CA LEU A 158 2.22 -0.43 -1.57
C LEU A 158 3.43 -0.83 -2.41
N TYR A 159 3.59 -0.18 -3.56
CA TYR A 159 4.75 -0.37 -4.44
C TYR A 159 5.90 0.49 -3.91
N LEU A 160 7.09 -0.09 -3.77
CA LEU A 160 8.28 0.54 -3.18
C LEU A 160 9.53 0.30 -4.05
N GLY A 161 10.43 1.28 -4.10
CA GLY A 161 11.70 1.18 -4.82
C GLY A 161 12.43 2.51 -4.88
N THR A 162 13.51 2.57 -5.65
CA THR A 162 14.21 3.82 -5.93
C THR A 162 13.43 4.60 -6.99
N PRO A 163 13.08 5.88 -6.75
CA PRO A 163 12.34 6.68 -7.72
C PRO A 163 13.25 7.06 -8.91
N GLU A 164 12.79 6.82 -10.14
CA GLU A 164 13.57 7.14 -11.35
C GLU A 164 13.61 8.66 -11.63
N LEU A 165 12.52 9.34 -11.31
CA LEU A 165 12.40 10.77 -11.53
C LEU A 165 12.72 11.49 -10.22
N LYS A 166 13.59 12.51 -10.29
CA LYS A 166 13.71 13.48 -9.20
C LYS A 166 12.36 14.14 -9.01
N ALA A 167 11.84 14.11 -7.79
CA ALA A 167 10.61 14.81 -7.47
C ALA A 167 10.73 16.29 -7.85
N PRO A 168 9.71 16.91 -8.46
CA PRO A 168 9.74 18.35 -8.76
C PRO A 168 10.05 19.13 -7.49
N SER A 169 10.89 20.16 -7.59
CA SER A 169 11.52 20.86 -6.47
C SER A 169 10.56 21.60 -5.53
N LYS A 170 9.29 21.80 -5.90
CA LYS A 170 8.27 22.43 -5.05
C LYS A 170 6.94 21.69 -5.09
N VAL A 171 6.38 21.44 -3.90
CA VAL A 171 4.98 21.05 -3.71
C VAL A 171 4.16 22.32 -3.50
N GLN A 172 3.03 22.42 -4.20
CA GLN A 172 2.09 23.51 -3.93
C GLN A 172 1.46 23.25 -2.56
N LEU A 173 1.51 24.25 -1.69
CA LEU A 173 0.84 24.17 -0.39
C LEU A 173 -0.67 23.97 -0.62
N PRO A 174 -1.33 23.12 0.18
CA PRO A 174 -2.76 22.91 0.05
C PRO A 174 -3.52 24.22 0.35
N ASP A 175 -4.51 24.53 -0.49
CA ASP A 175 -5.51 25.54 -0.15
C ASP A 175 -6.53 24.91 0.80
N MET A 176 -6.66 25.48 1.99
CA MET A 176 -7.56 24.98 3.03
C MET A 176 -9.00 25.49 2.87
N ASN A 177 -9.24 26.42 1.94
CA ASN A 177 -10.57 26.97 1.70
C ASN A 177 -11.56 25.87 1.28
N GLY A 178 -12.70 25.80 1.98
CA GLY A 178 -13.73 24.79 1.74
C GLY A 178 -13.49 23.43 2.39
N PHE A 179 -12.31 23.20 3.00
CA PHE A 179 -11.98 21.94 3.70
C PHE A 179 -11.94 22.08 5.23
N VAL A 180 -11.92 23.31 5.77
CA VAL A 180 -11.81 23.60 7.21
C VAL A 180 -12.96 24.49 7.69
N THR A 181 -13.59 24.14 8.80
CA THR A 181 -14.62 24.95 9.50
C THR A 181 -14.23 25.11 10.97
N HIS A 182 -14.28 26.34 11.49
CA HIS A 182 -14.07 26.64 12.90
C HIS A 182 -15.43 26.83 13.59
N PHE A 183 -15.69 26.03 14.62
CA PHE A 183 -16.88 26.14 15.48
C PHE A 183 -16.61 27.07 16.66
#